data_AF-A0A1D9MI17-F1
#
_entry.id   AF-A0A1D9MI17-F1
#
_cell.length_a   1.000
_cell.length_b   1.000
_cell.length_c   1.000
_cell.angle_alpha   90.00
_cell.angle_beta   90.00
_cell.angle_gamma   90.00
#
_symmetry.space_group_name_H-M   'P 1'
#
loop_
_entity.id
_entity.type
_entity.pdbx_description
1 polymer ?
#
loop_
_entity_poly.entity_id
_entity_poly.type
_entity_poly.pdbx_seq_one_letter_code
_entity_poly.pdbx_strand_id
1 'polypeptide(L)'
;MFEALGLRSQLEAEDGTVVVPFTNMAFICQINDGGIFSVHGLWRGDLSEPADLAEISNLVQHHNATALMPKVYISANPEGAPQLHTEANTIVMAGMTDDQLSEYLQASLSLSMRVATVLEEALPHLVTWQDELPDVSDQDETEKDA
;
A
#
# COMPACT_ATOMS: atom_id res chain seq x y z
N MET A 1 3.35 -8.14 -15.49
CA MET A 1 3.54 -6.81 -14.84
C MET A 1 4.11 -6.96 -13.43
N PHE A 2 3.39 -7.51 -12.44
CA PHE A 2 3.86 -7.59 -11.03
C PHE A 2 5.20 -8.33 -10.87
N GLU A 3 5.36 -9.51 -11.49
CA GLU A 3 6.62 -10.26 -11.46
C GLU A 3 7.80 -9.49 -12.09
N ALA A 4 7.53 -8.74 -13.16
CA ALA A 4 8.55 -7.91 -13.82
C ALA A 4 9.01 -6.74 -12.94
N LEU A 5 8.18 -6.32 -11.97
CA LEU A 5 8.51 -5.34 -10.94
C LEU A 5 9.15 -5.99 -9.69
N GLY A 6 9.40 -7.30 -9.70
CA GLY A 6 9.93 -8.04 -8.55
C GLY A 6 8.95 -8.16 -7.38
N LEU A 7 7.66 -7.90 -7.61
CA LEU A 7 6.64 -7.91 -6.57
C LEU A 7 6.15 -9.34 -6.32
N ARG A 8 6.04 -9.71 -5.05
CA ARG A 8 5.27 -10.89 -4.64
C ARG A 8 3.79 -10.54 -4.75
N SER A 9 3.02 -11.33 -5.49
CA SER A 9 1.58 -11.10 -5.67
C SER A 9 0.79 -12.40 -5.60
N GLN A 10 -0.46 -12.31 -5.16
CA GLN A 10 -1.43 -13.40 -5.13
C GLN A 10 -2.62 -13.01 -6.01
N LEU A 11 -2.99 -13.87 -6.96
CA LEU A 11 -4.16 -13.68 -7.81
C LEU A 11 -5.38 -14.34 -7.17
N GLU A 12 -6.42 -13.57 -6.94
CA GLU A 12 -7.73 -14.07 -6.52
C GLU A 12 -8.52 -14.53 -7.75
N ALA A 13 -8.92 -15.80 -7.74
CA ALA A 13 -9.43 -16.47 -8.93
C ALA A 13 -10.87 -16.06 -9.32
N GLU A 14 -11.63 -15.45 -8.42
CA GLU A 14 -13.05 -15.14 -8.65
C GLU A 14 -13.27 -13.88 -9.48
N ASP A 15 -12.47 -12.84 -9.28
CA ASP A 15 -12.68 -11.50 -9.87
C ASP A 15 -11.44 -10.93 -10.56
N GLY A 16 -10.31 -11.68 -10.55
CA GLY A 16 -9.05 -11.20 -11.13
C GLY A 16 -8.34 -10.14 -10.29
N THR A 17 -8.75 -9.98 -9.02
CA THR A 17 -8.06 -9.13 -8.04
C THR A 17 -6.66 -9.66 -7.77
N VAL A 18 -5.69 -8.76 -7.70
CA VAL A 18 -4.31 -9.07 -7.35
C VAL A 18 -3.95 -8.42 -6.03
N VAL A 19 -3.59 -9.24 -5.06
CA VAL A 19 -3.11 -8.79 -3.75
C VAL A 19 -1.59 -8.77 -3.73
N VAL A 20 -1.01 -7.62 -3.37
CA VAL A 20 0.44 -7.40 -3.26
C VAL A 20 0.77 -7.06 -1.80
N PRO A 21 1.20 -8.04 -0.99
CA PRO A 21 1.48 -7.82 0.42
C PRO A 21 2.88 -7.20 0.64
N PHE A 22 2.93 -6.20 1.51
CA PHE A 22 4.14 -5.67 2.15
C PHE A 22 4.00 -5.79 3.68
N THR A 23 5.09 -5.56 4.41
CA THR A 23 5.13 -5.69 5.88
C THR A 23 4.14 -4.77 6.58
N ASN A 24 4.02 -3.52 6.10
CA ASN A 24 3.23 -2.45 6.71
C ASN A 24 1.96 -2.10 5.92
N MET A 25 1.82 -2.61 4.70
CA MET A 25 0.70 -2.29 3.82
C MET A 25 0.36 -3.49 2.92
N ALA A 26 -0.92 -3.74 2.69
CA ALA A 26 -1.37 -4.66 1.66
C ALA A 26 -2.02 -3.88 0.53
N PHE A 27 -1.66 -4.17 -0.72
CA PHE A 27 -2.28 -3.54 -1.89
C PHE A 27 -3.23 -4.50 -2.58
N ILE A 28 -4.40 -4.00 -2.95
CA ILE A 28 -5.43 -4.70 -3.70
C ILE A 28 -5.54 -3.98 -5.05
N CYS A 29 -5.12 -4.67 -6.10
CA CYS A 29 -5.13 -4.16 -7.47
C CYS A 29 -6.23 -4.86 -8.25
N GLN A 30 -7.12 -4.09 -8.89
CA GLN A 30 -8.26 -4.66 -9.62
C GLN A 30 -8.65 -3.77 -10.80
N ILE A 31 -9.24 -4.38 -11.83
CA ILE A 31 -9.94 -3.65 -12.88
C ILE A 31 -11.43 -3.87 -12.65
N ASN A 32 -12.17 -2.80 -12.34
CA ASN A 32 -13.62 -2.92 -12.18
C ASN A 32 -14.35 -2.90 -13.52
N ASP A 33 -15.64 -3.24 -13.50
CA ASP A 33 -16.51 -3.32 -14.69
C ASP A 33 -16.58 -2.01 -15.50
N GLY A 34 -16.23 -0.87 -14.90
CA GLY A 34 -16.14 0.43 -15.56
C GLY A 34 -14.82 0.66 -16.29
N GLY A 35 -13.94 -0.34 -16.38
CA GLY A 35 -12.60 -0.24 -16.94
C GLY A 35 -11.76 0.82 -16.22
N ILE A 36 -11.85 0.84 -14.89
CA ILE A 36 -10.98 1.60 -14.02
C ILE A 36 -10.03 0.60 -13.38
N PHE A 37 -8.73 0.83 -13.56
CA PHE A 37 -7.71 0.14 -12.79
C PHE A 37 -7.50 0.88 -11.47
N SER A 38 -7.67 0.16 -10.37
CA SER A 38 -7.62 0.68 -9.01
C SER A 38 -6.52 -0.01 -8.23
N VAL A 39 -5.75 0.77 -7.47
CA VAL A 39 -4.75 0.31 -6.50
C VAL A 39 -5.16 0.82 -5.13
N HIS A 40 -5.65 -0.08 -4.28
CA HIS A 40 -6.06 0.22 -2.91
C HIS A 40 -5.01 -0.30 -1.93
N GLY A 41 -4.34 0.58 -1.20
CA GLY A 41 -3.45 0.19 -0.10
C GLY A 41 -4.21 0.20 1.22
N LEU A 42 -4.04 -0.83 2.03
CA LEU A 42 -4.52 -0.93 3.40
C LEU A 42 -3.33 -0.92 4.35
N TRP A 43 -3.23 0.12 5.19
CA TRP A 43 -2.16 0.20 6.19
C TRP A 43 -2.43 -0.75 7.37
N ARG A 44 -1.37 -1.37 7.91
CA ARG A 44 -1.45 -2.39 8.97
C ARG A 44 -1.72 -1.83 10.36
N GLY A 45 -1.46 -0.54 10.59
CA GLY A 45 -1.57 0.09 11.92
C GLY A 45 -2.98 0.00 12.52
N ASP A 46 -3.05 -0.21 13.84
CA ASP A 46 -4.28 -0.24 14.61
C ASP A 46 -4.72 1.18 14.95
N LEU A 47 -5.92 1.58 14.53
CA LEU A 47 -6.46 2.92 14.73
C LEU A 47 -7.55 2.96 15.82
N SER A 48 -7.64 1.93 16.66
CA SER A 48 -8.68 1.80 17.68
C SER A 48 -8.63 2.89 18.75
N GLU A 49 -7.46 3.49 19.00
CA GLU A 49 -7.29 4.55 19.99
C GLU A 49 -7.77 5.92 19.47
N PRO A 50 -8.75 6.57 20.14
CA PRO A 50 -9.32 7.84 19.66
C PRO A 50 -8.32 9.00 19.53
N ALA A 51 -7.26 9.00 20.33
CA ALA A 51 -6.22 10.03 20.27
C ALA A 51 -5.45 9.98 18.93
N ASP A 52 -5.15 8.77 18.45
CA ASP A 52 -4.42 8.54 17.20
C ASP A 52 -5.26 8.95 15.99
N LEU A 53 -6.58 8.70 16.04
CA LEU A 53 -7.51 9.08 14.97
C LEU A 53 -7.49 10.58 14.66
N ALA A 54 -7.35 11.44 15.67
CA ALA A 54 -7.31 12.89 15.47
C ALA A 54 -6.03 13.32 14.73
N GLU A 55 -4.89 12.74 15.09
CA GLU A 55 -3.61 13.00 14.44
C GLU A 55 -3.59 12.49 13.00
N ILE A 56 -4.04 11.25 12.78
CA ILE A 56 -4.15 10.67 11.43
C ILE A 56 -5.09 11.50 10.57
N SER A 57 -6.23 11.95 11.11
CA SER A 57 -7.17 12.77 10.36
C SER A 57 -6.53 14.07 9.85
N ASN A 58 -5.61 14.66 10.61
CA ASN A 58 -4.86 15.85 10.19
C ASN A 58 -3.84 15.51 9.10
N LEU A 59 -3.11 14.39 9.24
CA LEU A 59 -2.16 13.92 8.23
C LEU A 59 -2.86 13.60 6.90
N VAL A 60 -4.00 12.93 6.95
CA VAL A 60 -4.84 12.61 5.79
C VAL A 60 -5.32 13.87 5.08
N GLN A 61 -5.84 14.84 5.84
CA GLN A 61 -6.30 16.12 5.27
C GLN A 61 -5.14 16.88 4.62
N HIS A 62 -3.98 16.95 5.29
CA HIS A 62 -2.80 17.61 4.76
C HIS A 62 -2.31 16.95 3.47
N HIS A 63 -2.22 15.62 3.44
CA HIS A 63 -1.82 14.87 2.26
C HIS A 63 -2.77 15.14 1.08
N ASN A 64 -4.07 14.96 1.28
CA ASN A 64 -5.07 15.17 0.23
C ASN A 64 -5.14 16.63 -0.27
N ALA A 65 -4.72 17.60 0.55
CA ALA A 65 -4.66 19.01 0.14
C ALA A 65 -3.40 19.35 -0.68
N THR A 66 -2.34 18.54 -0.62
CA THR A 66 -1.01 18.87 -1.15
C THR A 66 -0.48 17.89 -2.19
N ALA A 67 -1.00 16.66 -2.23
CA ALA A 67 -0.60 15.61 -3.14
C ALA A 67 -1.67 15.35 -4.20
N LEU A 68 -1.24 14.95 -5.40
CA LEU A 68 -2.14 14.54 -6.49
C LEU A 68 -2.60 13.08 -6.35
N MET A 69 -1.77 12.23 -5.75
CA MET A 69 -2.08 10.82 -5.49
C MET A 69 -1.14 10.26 -4.40
N PRO A 70 -1.55 9.20 -3.68
CA PRO A 70 -2.90 8.63 -3.67
C PRO A 70 -3.92 9.50 -2.91
N LYS A 71 -5.21 9.25 -3.12
CA LYS A 71 -6.24 9.72 -2.16
C LYS A 71 -6.10 8.88 -0.90
N VAL A 72 -6.10 9.51 0.28
CA VAL A 72 -6.01 8.82 1.57
C VAL A 72 -7.31 9.03 2.35
N TYR A 73 -7.81 7.99 3.00
CA TYR A 73 -9.03 8.10 3.82
C TYR A 73 -9.08 7.05 4.92
N ILE A 74 -9.94 7.27 5.91
CA ILE A 74 -10.23 6.31 6.97
C ILE A 74 -11.63 5.75 6.73
N SER A 75 -11.77 4.43 6.77
CA SER A 75 -13.08 3.76 6.79
C SER A 75 -13.10 2.65 7.83
N ALA A 76 -14.29 2.27 8.28
CA ALA A 76 -14.44 1.15 9.18
C ALA A 76 -14.30 -0.17 8.41
N ASN A 77 -13.59 -1.13 9.01
CA ASN A 77 -13.57 -2.51 8.57
C ASN A 77 -14.94 -3.20 8.86
N PRO A 78 -15.16 -4.45 8.44
CA PRO A 78 -16.42 -5.16 8.69
C PRO A 78 -16.82 -5.30 10.17
N GLU A 79 -15.85 -5.23 11.08
CA GLU A 79 -16.05 -5.29 12.54
C GLU A 79 -16.28 -3.90 13.17
N GLY A 80 -16.21 -2.82 12.38
CA GLY A 80 -16.39 -1.45 12.84
C GLY A 80 -15.09 -0.74 13.25
N ALA A 81 -13.94 -1.42 13.20
CA ALA A 81 -12.66 -0.82 13.57
C ALA A 81 -12.13 0.08 12.44
N PRO A 82 -11.64 1.28 12.74
CA PRO A 82 -11.10 2.19 11.74
C PRO A 82 -9.83 1.64 11.08
N GLN A 83 -9.74 1.82 9.76
CA GLN A 83 -8.61 1.44 8.92
C GLN A 83 -8.23 2.59 8.00
N LEU A 84 -6.93 2.77 7.76
CA LEU A 84 -6.43 3.76 6.81
C LEU A 84 -6.21 3.12 5.44
N HIS A 85 -6.74 3.80 4.43
CA HIS A 85 -6.69 3.38 3.04
C HIS A 85 -5.96 4.42 2.20
N THR A 86 -5.22 3.93 1.22
CA THR A 86 -4.76 4.72 0.07
C THR A 86 -5.47 4.22 -1.17
N GLU A 87 -5.82 5.11 -2.10
CA GLU A 87 -6.52 4.75 -3.33
C GLU A 87 -5.97 5.58 -4.49
N ALA A 88 -5.53 4.88 -5.53
CA ALA A 88 -5.18 5.46 -6.82
C ALA A 88 -6.00 4.76 -7.90
N ASN A 89 -6.69 5.56 -8.73
CA ASN A 89 -7.49 5.06 -9.85
C ASN A 89 -7.04 5.68 -11.18
N THR A 90 -7.08 4.90 -12.25
CA THR A 90 -6.90 5.37 -13.63
C THR A 90 -7.89 4.68 -14.57
N ILE A 91 -8.30 5.37 -15.62
CA ILE A 91 -9.23 4.83 -16.62
C ILE A 91 -8.40 4.05 -17.65
N VAL A 92 -8.68 2.76 -17.80
CA VAL A 92 -8.03 1.88 -18.79
C VAL A 92 -8.89 1.60 -20.02
N MET A 93 -10.18 1.98 -20.02
CA MET A 93 -11.10 1.75 -21.16
C MET A 93 -10.61 2.35 -22.48
N ALA A 94 -9.93 3.50 -22.44
CA ALA A 94 -9.40 4.17 -23.62
C ALA A 94 -8.06 3.57 -24.13
N GLY A 95 -7.57 2.53 -23.45
CA GLY A 95 -6.27 1.93 -23.66
C GLY A 95 -5.19 2.57 -22.79
N MET A 96 -4.33 1.72 -22.22
CA MET A 96 -3.02 2.09 -21.69
C MET A 96 -2.02 1.08 -22.25
N THR A 97 -0.83 1.54 -22.60
CA THR A 97 0.29 0.64 -22.92
C THR A 97 0.76 -0.09 -21.67
N ASP A 98 1.41 -1.24 -21.85
CA ASP A 98 1.98 -2.02 -20.74
C ASP A 98 2.97 -1.19 -19.90
N ASP A 99 3.75 -0.31 -20.55
CA ASP A 99 4.68 0.60 -19.89
C ASP A 99 3.93 1.63 -19.03
N GLN A 100 2.90 2.28 -19.57
CA GLN A 100 2.09 3.25 -18.81
C GLN A 100 1.39 2.60 -17.62
N LEU A 101 0.89 1.37 -17.78
CA LEU A 101 0.25 0.64 -16.69
C LEU A 101 1.27 0.26 -15.61
N SER A 102 2.47 -0.16 -16.02
CA SER A 102 3.58 -0.50 -15.11
C SER A 102 4.08 0.72 -14.33
N GLU A 103 4.29 1.85 -15.00
CA GLU A 103 4.67 3.11 -14.37
C GLU A 103 3.59 3.61 -13.41
N TYR A 104 2.31 3.53 -13.82
CA TYR A 104 1.19 3.91 -12.98
C TYR A 104 1.12 3.06 -11.71
N LEU A 105 1.27 1.74 -11.82
CA LEU A 105 1.30 0.84 -10.69
C LEU A 105 2.48 1.17 -9.76
N GLN A 106 3.69 1.32 -10.32
CA GLN A 106 4.88 1.64 -9.53
C GLN A 106 4.74 2.97 -8.79
N ALA A 107 4.20 4.00 -9.44
CA ALA A 107 3.93 5.29 -8.83
C ALA A 107 2.89 5.17 -7.70
N SER A 108 1.81 4.42 -7.93
CA SER A 108 0.75 4.20 -6.93
C SER A 108 1.29 3.51 -5.69
N LEU A 109 2.02 2.40 -5.84
CA LEU A 109 2.63 1.67 -4.73
C LEU A 109 3.64 2.55 -3.96
N SER A 110 4.55 3.22 -4.68
CA SER A 110 5.62 4.03 -4.07
C SER A 110 5.07 5.22 -3.29
N LEU A 111 4.07 5.93 -3.84
CA LEU A 111 3.47 7.08 -3.18
C LEU A 111 2.60 6.67 -1.99
N SER A 112 1.89 5.55 -2.06
CA SER A 112 1.20 4.97 -0.90
C SER A 112 2.16 4.53 0.21
N MET A 113 3.29 3.90 -0.13
CA MET A 113 4.32 3.55 0.84
C MET A 113 4.95 4.78 1.50
N ARG A 114 5.05 5.90 0.76
CA ARG A 114 5.47 7.18 1.34
C ARG A 114 4.46 7.74 2.34
N VAL A 115 3.15 7.57 2.09
CA VAL A 115 2.11 7.89 3.08
C VAL A 115 2.31 7.05 4.35
N ALA A 116 2.54 5.74 4.21
CA ALA A 116 2.83 4.86 5.34
C ALA A 116 4.08 5.33 6.12
N THR A 117 5.15 5.70 5.43
CA THR A 117 6.38 6.22 6.08
C THR A 117 6.08 7.45 6.94
N VAL A 118 5.30 8.41 6.44
CA VAL A 118 4.92 9.61 7.20
C VAL A 118 4.06 9.26 8.43
N LEU A 119 3.15 8.29 8.29
CA LEU A 119 2.33 7.81 9.41
C LEU A 119 3.18 7.12 10.48
N GLU A 120 4.11 6.27 10.07
CA GLU A 120 5.01 5.54 10.96
C GLU A 120 5.97 6.47 11.72
N GLU A 121 6.43 7.55 11.08
CA GLU A 121 7.23 8.58 11.73
C GLU A 121 6.43 9.40 12.76
N ALA A 122 5.16 9.70 12.46
CA ALA A 122 4.29 10.47 13.36
C ALA A 122 3.76 9.64 14.53
N LEU A 123 3.47 8.35 14.29
CA LEU A 123 2.81 7.44 15.23
C LEU A 123 3.62 6.15 15.39
N PRO A 124 4.85 6.22 15.92
CA PRO A 124 5.75 5.07 15.99
C PRO A 124 5.21 3.94 16.88
N HIS A 125 4.33 4.25 17.84
CA HIS A 125 3.70 3.23 18.71
C HIS A 125 2.70 2.32 17.97
N LEU A 126 2.25 2.71 16.77
CA LEU A 126 1.39 1.89 15.92
C LEU A 126 2.16 0.90 15.04
N VAL A 127 3.51 0.99 15.04
CA VAL A 127 4.40 0.18 14.19
C VAL A 127 4.85 -1.06 14.93
N THR A 128 4.01 -2.10 14.92
CA THR A 128 4.24 -3.33 15.71
C THR A 128 5.03 -4.42 14.98
N TRP A 129 5.52 -4.13 13.77
CA TRP A 129 6.08 -5.11 12.83
C TRP A 129 7.57 -4.91 12.53
N GLN A 130 8.27 -4.00 13.22
CA GLN A 130 9.71 -3.81 13.02
C GLN A 130 10.53 -5.00 13.50
N ASP A 131 10.09 -5.66 14.57
CA ASP A 131 10.77 -6.84 15.15
C ASP A 131 10.55 -8.13 14.33
N GLU A 132 9.65 -8.11 13.33
CA GLU A 132 9.33 -9.24 12.45
C GLU A 132 10.25 -9.29 11.22
N LEU A 133 11.10 -8.29 11.00
CA LEU A 133 12.02 -8.26 9.87
C LEU A 133 13.14 -9.29 10.08
N PRO A 134 13.42 -10.17 9.11
CA PRO A 134 14.53 -11.10 9.21
C PRO A 134 15.84 -10.33 9.37
N ASP A 135 16.66 -10.74 10.32
CA ASP A 135 17.99 -10.18 10.53
C ASP A 135 18.83 -10.40 9.26
N VAL A 136 19.17 -9.31 8.57
CA VAL A 136 19.96 -9.35 7.32
C VAL A 136 21.47 -9.44 7.63
N SER A 137 21.86 -9.55 8.90
CA SER A 137 23.29 -9.58 9.28
C SER A 137 24.03 -10.89 8.95
N ASP A 138 23.34 -11.96 8.54
CA ASP A 138 23.94 -13.30 8.32
C ASP A 138 24.20 -13.66 6.83
N GLN A 139 24.21 -12.72 5.88
CA GLN A 139 24.39 -13.04 4.45
C GLN A 139 25.82 -12.88 3.88
N ASP A 140 26.86 -12.72 4.70
CA ASP A 140 28.24 -12.48 4.22
C ASP A 140 29.28 -13.57 4.52
N GLU A 141 28.90 -14.76 5.03
CA GLU A 141 29.89 -15.80 5.40
C GLU A 141 29.98 -17.05 4.50
N THR A 142 29.33 -17.10 3.33
CA THR A 142 29.44 -18.29 2.44
C THR A 142 29.95 -17.98 1.04
N GLU A 143 31.05 -17.24 0.93
CA GLU A 143 31.85 -17.24 -0.30
C GLU A 143 33.35 -17.20 0.04
N LYS A 144 33.87 -18.30 0.60
CA LYS A 144 35.33 -18.44 0.74
C LYS A 144 35.94 -19.83 0.58
N ASP A 145 35.19 -20.84 0.14
CA ASP A 145 35.79 -22.13 -0.23
C ASP A 145 35.04 -22.78 -1.40
N ALA A 146 35.48 -22.48 -2.63
CA ALA A 146 35.25 -23.30 -3.83
C ALA A 146 36.40 -23.10 -4.83
#